data_AF-A0AAU3Q351-F1
#
_entry.id   AF-A0AAU3Q351-F1
#
_cell.length_a   1.000
_cell.length_b   1.000
_cell.length_c   1.000
_cell.angle_alpha   90.00
_cell.angle_beta   90.00
_cell.angle_gamma   90.00
#
_symmetry.space_group_name_H-M   'P 1'
#
loop_
_entity.id
_entity.type
_entity.pdbx_description
1 polymer ?
#
loop_
_entity_poly.entity_id
_entity_poly.type
_entity_poly.pdbx_seq_one_letter_code
_entity_poly.pdbx_strand_id
1 'polypeptide(L)' 'MDQSPHRSHRLGIADIAAVYGTEALHHRIAQLRASGQHYAAVAIEHEIRSGGAAERAGG' A
#
# COMPACT_ATOMS: atom_id res chain seq x y z
N MET A 1 -31.39 -5.38 2.42
CA MET A 1 -30.36 -6.43 2.46
C MET A 1 -30.41 -7.16 1.13
N ASP A 2 -29.35 -7.43 0.35
CA ASP A 2 -27.99 -6.88 0.29
C ASP A 2 -27.39 -7.32 -1.09
N GLN A 3 -26.32 -6.77 -1.67
CA GLN A 3 -25.35 -5.75 -1.23
C GLN A 3 -24.91 -4.91 -2.46
N SER A 4 -24.42 -3.68 -2.28
CA SER A 4 -24.03 -2.82 -3.43
C SER A 4 -22.81 -3.36 -4.20
N PRO A 5 -22.83 -3.39 -5.56
CA PRO A 5 -21.74 -3.94 -6.39
C PRO A 5 -20.49 -3.03 -6.47
N HIS A 6 -20.37 -2.05 -5.57
CA HIS A 6 -19.28 -1.08 -5.55
C HIS A 6 -18.17 -1.48 -4.57
N ARG A 7 -17.67 -2.72 -4.67
CA ARG A 7 -16.26 -2.96 -4.33
C ARG A 7 -15.41 -2.31 -5.41
N SER A 8 -15.30 -0.98 -5.32
CA SER A 8 -14.41 -0.18 -6.17
C SER A 8 -13.05 -0.83 -6.19
N HIS A 9 -12.47 -0.97 -7.38
CA HIS A 9 -11.17 -1.59 -7.61
C HIS A 9 -10.07 -0.68 -7.02
N ARG A 10 -9.91 -0.72 -5.69
CA ARG A 10 -8.91 0.04 -4.96
C ARG A 10 -7.57 -0.64 -5.18
N LEU A 11 -6.71 0.00 -5.97
CA LEU A 11 -5.30 -0.37 -6.06
C LEU A 11 -4.68 -0.29 -4.67
N GLY A 12 -4.19 -1.43 -4.19
CA GLY A 12 -3.40 -1.52 -2.96
C GLY A 12 -1.92 -1.24 -3.24
N ILE A 13 -1.15 -1.07 -2.17
CA ILE A 13 0.30 -0.88 -2.29
C ILE A 13 1.00 -2.09 -2.89
N ALA A 14 0.44 -3.30 -2.77
CA ALA A 14 0.93 -4.49 -3.47
C ALA A 14 0.82 -4.36 -5.01
N ASP A 15 -0.32 -3.87 -5.52
CA ASP A 15 -0.52 -3.64 -6.96
C ASP A 15 0.46 -2.57 -7.48
N ILE A 16 0.69 -1.51 -6.69
CA ILE A 16 1.67 -0.46 -7.00
C ILE A 16 3.10 -1.03 -6.99
N ALA A 17 3.44 -1.90 -6.03
CA ALA A 17 4.74 -2.56 -5.97
C ALA A 17 4.99 -3.48 -7.16
N ALA A 18 3.96 -4.19 -7.65
CA ALA A 18 4.06 -5.04 -8.83
C ALA A 18 4.34 -4.26 -10.13
N VAL A 19 3.85 -3.02 -10.24
CA VAL A 19 4.04 -2.17 -11.43
C VAL A 19 5.33 -1.34 -11.37
N TYR A 20 5.69 -0.80 -10.20
CA TYR A 20 6.78 0.17 -10.06
C TYR A 20 8.01 -0.34 -9.28
N GLY A 21 7.91 -1.50 -8.63
CA GLY A 21 8.94 -2.06 -7.77
C GLY A 21 8.94 -1.48 -6.35
N THR A 22 9.49 -2.25 -5.40
CA THR A 22 9.61 -1.87 -3.98
C THR A 22 10.52 -0.67 -3.76
N GLU A 23 11.60 -0.55 -4.53
CA GLU A 23 12.55 0.57 -4.42
C GLU A 23 11.91 1.92 -4.75
N ALA A 24 11.04 1.97 -5.76
CA ALA A 24 10.29 3.19 -6.10
C ALA A 24 9.34 3.60 -4.96
N LEU A 25 8.72 2.62 -4.29
CA LEU A 25 7.91 2.83 -3.09
C LEU A 25 8.74 3.35 -1.91
N HIS A 26 9.91 2.76 -1.62
CA HIS A 26 10.81 3.24 -0.57
C HIS A 26 11.28 4.67 -0.83
N HIS A 27 11.69 4.99 -2.06
CA HIS A 27 12.04 6.35 -2.45
C HIS A 27 10.86 7.33 -2.29
N ARG A 28 9.64 6.91 -2.66
CA ARG A 28 8.43 7.74 -2.47
C ARG A 28 8.13 7.98 -1.00
N ILE A 29 8.27 6.97 -0.14
CA ILE A 29 8.10 7.10 1.32
C ILE A 29 9.12 8.10 1.89
N ALA A 30 10.38 8.06 1.43
CA ALA A 30 11.40 9.02 1.84
C ALA A 30 11.05 10.46 1.41
N GLN A 31 10.53 10.67 0.19
CA GLN A 31 10.03 11.98 -0.27
C GLN A 31 8.85 12.49 0.58
N LEU A 32 7.90 11.62 0.95
CA LEU A 32 6.76 11.98 1.80
C LEU A 32 7.24 12.41 3.20
N ARG A 33 8.22 11.72 3.78
CA ARG A 33 8.86 12.11 5.04
C ARG A 33 9.58 13.47 4.92
N ALA A 34 10.38 13.66 3.87
CA ALA A 34 11.12 14.91 3.64
C ALA A 34 10.20 16.13 3.40
N SER A 35 9.03 15.93 2.80
CA SER A 35 8.00 16.97 2.59
C SER A 35 7.04 17.16 3.78
N GLY A 36 7.30 16.53 4.92
CA GLY A 36 6.49 16.65 6.13
C GLY A 36 5.19 15.82 6.12
N GLN A 37 4.90 15.07 5.06
CA GLN A 37 3.70 14.23 4.90
C GLN A 37 3.80 12.89 5.66
N HIS A 38 4.13 12.96 6.95
CA HIS A 38 4.38 11.82 7.83
C HIS A 38 3.23 10.81 7.87
N TYR A 39 1.97 11.27 7.92
CA TYR A 39 0.81 10.39 7.95
C TYR A 39 0.67 9.54 6.67
N ALA A 40 0.92 10.14 5.49
CA ALA A 40 0.89 9.42 4.22
C ALA A 40 2.01 8.38 4.13
N ALA A 41 3.22 8.72 4.59
CA ALA A 41 4.33 7.77 4.67
C ALA A 41 3.99 6.57 5.59
N VAL A 42 3.48 6.84 6.80
CA VAL A 42 3.11 5.80 7.77
C VAL A 42 1.96 4.92 7.27
N ALA A 43 0.97 5.47 6.56
CA ALA A 43 -0.12 4.70 5.98
C ALA A 43 0.40 3.67 4.95
N ILE A 44 1.30 4.09 4.06
CA ILE A 44 1.92 3.20 3.06
C ILE A 44 2.81 2.14 3.74
N GLU A 45 3.63 2.53 4.72
CA GLU A 45 4.45 1.59 5.49
C GLU A 45 3.62 0.56 6.26
N HIS A 46 2.43 0.96 6.76
CA HIS A 46 1.50 0.06 7.42
C HIS A 46 0.87 -0.93 6.42
N GLU A 47 0.49 -0.47 5.23
CA GLU A 47 -0.10 -1.32 4.18
C GLU A 47 0.91 -2.33 3.60
N ILE A 48 2.18 -1.94 3.44
CA ILE A 48 3.26 -2.88 3.10
C ILE A 48 3.37 -3.99 4.16
N ARG A 49 3.33 -3.60 5.45
CA ARG A 49 3.46 -4.54 6.56
C ARG A 49 2.27 -5.49 6.70
N SER A 50 1.05 -5.00 6.48
CA SER A 50 -0.16 -5.83 6.55
C SER A 50 -0.35 -6.70 5.30
N GLY A 51 -0.04 -6.18 4.11
CA GLY A 51 -0.07 -6.93 2.85
C GLY A 51 0.90 -8.12 2.85
N GLY A 52 2.15 -7.88 3.25
CA GLY A 52 3.17 -8.95 3.35
C GLY A 52 2.90 -10.00 4.44
N ALA A 53 1.94 -9.75 5.36
CA ALA A 53 1.45 -10.74 6.30
C ALA A 53 0.33 -11.60 5.71
N ALA A 54 -0.55 -11.02 4.89
CA ALA A 54 -1.62 -11.75 4.20
C ALA A 54 -1.06 -12.74 3.15
N GLU A 55 -0.04 -12.32 2.39
CA GLU A 55 0.61 -13.15 1.37
C GLU A 55 1.32 -14.39 1.96
N ARG A 56 1.78 -14.32 3.22
CA ARG A 56 2.43 -15.44 3.93
C ARG A 56 1.48 -16.35 4.71
N ALA A 57 0.20 -15.97 4.85
CA ALA A 57 -0.80 -16.72 5.60
C ALA A 57 -1.70 -17.60 4.70
N GLY A 58 -1.47 -17.59 3.38
CA GLY A 58 -2.27 -18.29 2.37
C GLY A 58 -1.46 -19.11 1.36
N GLY A 59 -0.32 -19.67 1.79
CA GLY A 59 0.53 -20.59 1.01
C GLY A 59 0.43 -22.03 1.52
#